data_AF-A0A8J4QEP8-F1
#
_entry.id   AF-A0A8J4QEP8-F1
#
_cell.length_a   1.000
_cell.length_b   1.000
_cell.length_c   1.000
_cell.angle_alpha   90.00
_cell.angle_beta   90.00
_cell.angle_gamma   90.00
#
_symmetry.space_group_name_H-M   'P 1'
#
loop_
_entity.id
_entity.type
_entity.pdbx_description
1 polymer ?
#
loop_
_entity_poly.entity_id
_entity_poly.type
_entity_poly.pdbx_seq_one_letter_code
_entity_poly.pdbx_strand_id
1 'polypeptide(L)'
;MGCVGAIAKAGVRRRDRDAGVRYRDRCWGATAQDRSARVQRRDLGYDAISRWVMARSRAVGGLVHVKCSLIYMDFEGRSDGRSIKSILSQVAPLKLVLVHGSAEATEHLKQHCLKHVCPHVYAPHIEETIDVTSDLCAYKVQLSEKLMSNVLFKKLGDYEIAWVDAEVGKTDSGMLSLLPCSNAAPLHKSVLVGDLKMADFKQFLASKGVQVEFAGGALRCGEYVTIRKVGDASQKGGGSGLQQILIEGPLCEDYYKIRDYLYSQFFLL
;
A
#
# COMPACT_ATOMS: atom_id res chain seq x y z
N MET A 1 13.21 3.19 -35.49
CA MET A 1 13.91 4.37 -36.04
C MET A 1 13.19 5.63 -35.56
N GLY A 2 13.91 6.57 -34.93
CA GLY A 2 13.51 7.95 -34.60
C GLY A 2 12.69 8.10 -33.30
N CYS A 3 13.26 8.46 -32.15
CA CYS A 3 13.74 9.79 -31.67
C CYS A 3 12.59 10.78 -31.35
N VAL A 4 12.28 11.04 -30.07
CA VAL A 4 12.82 12.05 -29.10
C VAL A 4 12.10 13.41 -29.14
N GLY A 5 11.66 13.88 -27.95
CA GLY A 5 11.40 15.30 -27.60
C GLY A 5 10.04 15.51 -26.90
N ALA A 6 9.97 15.66 -25.56
CA ALA A 6 10.07 16.93 -24.77
C ALA A 6 8.78 17.81 -24.90
N ILE A 7 8.14 18.48 -23.92
CA ILE A 7 8.27 18.85 -22.49
C ILE A 7 6.86 19.37 -22.08
N ALA A 8 6.42 19.20 -20.83
CA ALA A 8 5.74 20.27 -20.07
C ALA A 8 5.48 19.87 -18.61
N LYS A 9 6.23 20.48 -17.70
CA LYS A 9 6.03 20.45 -16.25
C LYS A 9 5.13 21.65 -15.90
N ALA A 10 3.86 21.42 -15.56
CA ALA A 10 2.99 22.50 -15.10
C ALA A 10 3.22 22.75 -13.60
N GLY A 11 3.68 23.95 -13.28
CA GLY A 11 3.95 24.41 -11.91
C GLY A 11 2.69 24.53 -11.07
N VAL A 12 2.76 24.05 -9.83
CA VAL A 12 1.76 24.31 -8.79
C VAL A 12 1.97 25.73 -8.28
N ARG A 13 1.07 26.64 -8.63
CA ARG A 13 0.92 27.92 -7.93
C ARG A 13 0.07 27.69 -6.68
N ARG A 14 0.62 28.06 -5.52
CA ARG A 14 -0.17 28.34 -4.32
C ARG A 14 -1.19 29.43 -4.64
N ARG A 15 -2.44 29.23 -4.21
CA ARG A 15 -3.40 30.33 -4.06
C ARG A 15 -4.24 30.06 -2.81
N ASP A 16 -4.14 30.99 -1.87
CA ASP A 16 -4.93 31.07 -0.64
C ASP A 16 -6.43 31.31 -0.93
N ARG A 17 -7.22 30.91 0.07
CA ARG A 17 -8.59 31.33 0.44
C ARG A 17 -9.81 30.84 -0.34
N ASP A 18 -10.72 30.28 0.47
CA ASP A 18 -12.17 30.42 0.46
C ASP A 18 -12.90 30.27 -0.86
N ALA A 19 -13.38 29.05 -1.13
CA ALA A 19 -14.60 28.82 -1.90
C ALA A 19 -15.22 27.48 -1.52
N GLY A 20 -16.36 27.52 -0.84
CA GLY A 20 -17.21 26.35 -0.63
C GLY A 20 -17.62 25.73 -1.97
N VAL A 21 -17.30 24.45 -2.14
CA VAL A 21 -17.66 23.69 -3.33
C VAL A 21 -19.05 23.11 -3.13
N ARG A 22 -20.05 23.76 -3.74
CA ARG A 22 -21.39 23.19 -3.97
C ARG A 22 -21.28 22.02 -4.94
N TYR A 23 -21.59 20.81 -4.49
CA TYR A 23 -21.77 19.65 -5.36
C TYR A 23 -23.09 19.82 -6.13
N ARG A 24 -23.01 19.90 -7.46
CA ARG A 24 -24.19 19.93 -8.34
C ARG A 24 -24.39 18.52 -8.87
N ASP A 25 -25.49 17.89 -8.45
CA ASP A 25 -25.99 16.65 -9.05
C ASP A 25 -26.16 16.83 -10.56
N ARG A 26 -25.47 16.01 -11.35
CA ARG A 26 -25.74 15.84 -12.77
C ARG A 26 -26.28 14.44 -13.01
N CYS A 27 -27.61 14.37 -13.11
CA CYS A 27 -28.31 13.23 -13.69
C CYS A 27 -27.77 12.96 -15.10
N TRP A 28 -27.45 11.69 -15.36
CA TRP A 28 -27.07 11.21 -16.69
C TRP A 28 -28.31 11.15 -17.58
N GLY A 29 -28.45 12.12 -18.49
CA GLY A 29 -29.35 12.04 -19.63
C GLY A 29 -28.62 11.42 -20.81
N ALA A 30 -29.00 10.20 -21.19
CA ALA A 30 -28.55 9.54 -22.41
C ALA A 30 -28.85 10.41 -23.64
N THR A 31 -27.82 10.73 -24.43
CA THR A 31 -27.99 11.33 -25.76
C THR A 31 -27.57 10.30 -26.81
N ALA A 32 -28.59 9.74 -27.46
CA ALA A 32 -28.43 8.92 -28.65
C ALA A 32 -27.85 9.78 -29.79
N GLN A 33 -26.69 9.38 -30.30
CA GLN A 33 -26.16 9.87 -31.57
C GLN A 33 -26.85 9.12 -32.70
N ASP A 34 -27.59 9.83 -33.55
CA ASP A 34 -27.98 9.33 -34.86
C ASP A 34 -27.24 10.08 -35.97
N ARG A 35 -26.73 9.32 -36.92
CA ARG A 35 -26.03 9.77 -38.11
C ARG A 35 -27.05 10.01 -39.22
N SER A 36 -26.79 11.05 -40.02
CA SER A 36 -26.89 11.06 -41.50
C SER A 36 -27.73 12.20 -42.08
N ALA A 37 -27.36 12.52 -43.32
CA ALA A 37 -27.98 13.40 -44.31
C ALA A 37 -27.76 14.92 -44.16
N ARG A 38 -26.62 15.34 -44.72
CA ARG A 38 -26.37 16.69 -45.25
C ARG A 38 -27.38 16.97 -46.38
N VAL A 39 -28.45 17.72 -46.09
CA VAL A 39 -29.40 18.24 -47.10
C VAL A 39 -29.03 19.68 -47.45
N GLN A 40 -28.95 19.95 -48.74
CA GLN A 40 -28.60 21.23 -49.35
C GLN A 40 -29.54 22.36 -48.88
N ARG A 41 -28.92 23.47 -48.46
CA ARG A 41 -29.59 24.75 -48.22
C ARG A 41 -30.25 25.22 -49.52
N ARG A 42 -31.57 25.38 -49.49
CA ARG A 42 -32.30 26.27 -50.39
C ARG A 42 -32.83 27.42 -49.56
N ASP A 43 -32.43 28.62 -49.95
CA ASP A 43 -32.87 29.88 -49.41
C ASP A 43 -34.38 30.05 -49.61
N LEU A 44 -35.14 30.05 -48.51
CA LEU A 44 -36.52 30.48 -48.48
C LEU A 44 -36.74 31.35 -47.25
N GLY A 45 -36.92 32.64 -47.52
CA GLY A 45 -37.76 33.59 -46.77
C GLY A 45 -37.69 33.57 -45.25
N TYR A 46 -36.94 34.54 -44.71
CA TYR A 46 -37.19 35.07 -43.37
C TYR A 46 -38.58 35.72 -43.32
N ASP A 47 -39.64 34.95 -43.03
CA ASP A 47 -40.93 35.49 -42.56
C ASP A 47 -41.88 34.42 -41.98
N ALA A 48 -41.36 33.53 -41.14
CA ALA A 48 -42.19 32.62 -40.34
C ALA A 48 -41.58 32.33 -38.97
N ILE A 49 -41.15 33.37 -38.26
CA ILE A 49 -40.95 33.29 -36.81
C ILE A 49 -42.30 33.56 -36.16
N SER A 50 -43.16 32.54 -36.06
CA SER A 50 -44.32 32.57 -35.16
C SER A 50 -44.92 31.18 -35.04
N ARG A 51 -45.09 30.75 -33.78
CA ARG A 51 -45.76 29.53 -33.32
C ARG A 51 -44.92 28.24 -33.37
N TRP A 52 -43.91 28.18 -32.51
CA TRP A 52 -43.70 26.94 -31.75
C TRP A 52 -44.97 26.72 -30.90
N VAL A 53 -45.90 25.92 -31.39
CA VAL A 53 -46.97 25.39 -30.54
C VAL A 53 -46.27 24.45 -29.56
N MET A 54 -46.09 24.87 -28.32
CA MET A 54 -45.74 23.97 -27.23
C MET A 54 -46.85 22.92 -27.15
N ALA A 55 -46.61 21.75 -27.75
CA ALA A 55 -47.52 20.62 -27.63
C ALA A 55 -47.63 20.28 -26.14
N ARG A 56 -48.82 20.44 -25.56
CA ARG A 56 -49.08 19.96 -24.20
C ARG A 56 -49.00 18.44 -24.21
N SER A 57 -47.85 17.89 -23.83
CA SER A 57 -47.75 16.47 -23.48
C SER A 57 -48.39 16.28 -22.12
N ARG A 58 -49.50 15.54 -22.06
CA ARG A 58 -50.13 15.15 -20.80
C ARG A 58 -49.54 13.80 -20.37
N ALA A 59 -48.81 13.76 -19.26
CA ALA A 59 -48.42 12.50 -18.64
C ALA A 59 -49.68 11.81 -18.10
N VAL A 60 -49.94 10.59 -18.54
CA VAL A 60 -51.05 9.76 -18.07
C VAL A 60 -50.44 8.62 -17.26
N GLY A 61 -50.70 8.59 -15.96
CA GLY A 61 -50.34 7.46 -15.10
C GLY A 61 -51.42 6.38 -15.13
N GLY A 62 -51.03 5.12 -15.15
CA GLY A 62 -51.94 3.97 -15.08
C GLY A 62 -51.38 2.90 -14.15
N LEU A 63 -52.26 2.21 -13.42
CA LEU A 63 -51.89 1.03 -12.62
C LEU A 63 -51.84 -0.21 -13.52
N VAL A 64 -50.75 -0.97 -13.44
CA VAL A 64 -50.58 -2.24 -14.16
C VAL A 64 -50.48 -3.39 -13.16
N HIS A 65 -51.35 -4.38 -13.30
CA HIS A 65 -51.28 -5.60 -12.51
C HIS A 65 -50.24 -6.56 -13.09
N VAL A 66 -49.09 -6.66 -12.43
CA VAL A 66 -48.00 -7.57 -12.80
C VAL A 66 -48.38 -8.99 -12.37
N LYS A 67 -48.53 -9.91 -13.33
CA LYS A 67 -48.88 -11.33 -13.12
C LYS A 67 -47.71 -12.30 -13.40
N CYS A 68 -46.48 -11.82 -13.39
CA CYS A 68 -45.29 -12.65 -13.64
C CYS A 68 -44.47 -12.86 -12.36
N SER A 69 -43.72 -13.96 -12.31
CA SER A 69 -42.73 -14.21 -11.27
C SER A 69 -41.55 -13.27 -11.47
N LEU A 70 -41.22 -12.51 -10.42
CA LEU A 70 -40.08 -11.59 -10.42
C LEU A 70 -38.90 -12.27 -9.71
N ILE A 71 -37.81 -12.47 -10.44
CA ILE A 71 -36.57 -13.02 -9.89
C ILE A 71 -35.46 -12.00 -10.14
N TYR A 72 -34.74 -11.63 -9.08
CA TYR A 72 -33.56 -10.79 -9.19
C TYR A 72 -32.35 -11.67 -9.51
N MET A 73 -31.65 -11.35 -10.59
CA MET A 73 -30.37 -11.97 -10.94
C MET A 73 -29.32 -10.85 -11.00
N ASP A 74 -28.22 -11.05 -10.28
CA ASP A 74 -27.20 -10.04 -10.17
C ASP A 74 -26.15 -10.17 -11.29
N PHE A 75 -25.99 -9.12 -12.08
CA PHE A 75 -24.99 -9.00 -13.15
C PHE A 75 -24.15 -7.72 -13.00
N GLU A 76 -24.07 -7.15 -11.79
CA GLU A 76 -23.37 -5.89 -11.56
C GLU A 76 -21.83 -6.02 -11.61
N GLY A 77 -21.30 -7.25 -11.51
CA GLY A 77 -19.86 -7.51 -11.60
C GLY A 77 -19.04 -6.92 -10.46
N ARG A 78 -19.64 -6.69 -9.28
CA ARG A 78 -18.95 -6.14 -8.10
C ARG A 78 -18.26 -7.24 -7.29
N SER A 79 -17.18 -6.84 -6.61
CA SER A 79 -16.47 -7.72 -5.70
C SER A 79 -17.33 -8.05 -4.48
N ASP A 80 -17.44 -9.34 -4.19
CA ASP A 80 -18.14 -9.82 -3.01
C ASP A 80 -17.32 -9.56 -1.73
N GLY A 81 -17.98 -9.72 -0.58
CA GLY A 81 -17.36 -9.48 0.72
C GLY A 81 -16.15 -10.38 1.02
N ARG A 82 -16.05 -11.60 0.46
CA ARG A 82 -14.87 -12.45 0.67
C ARG A 82 -13.70 -11.99 -0.19
N SER A 83 -13.95 -11.64 -1.45
CA SER A 83 -12.92 -11.12 -2.34
C SER A 83 -12.31 -9.82 -1.80
N ILE A 84 -13.13 -8.88 -1.34
CA ILE A 84 -12.64 -7.62 -0.75
C ILE A 84 -11.75 -7.89 0.46
N LYS A 85 -12.16 -8.79 1.36
CA LYS A 85 -11.35 -9.16 2.53
C LYS A 85 -10.01 -9.76 2.11
N SER A 86 -10.00 -10.66 1.12
CA SER A 86 -8.76 -11.26 0.62
C SER A 86 -7.83 -10.23 -0.01
N ILE A 87 -8.37 -9.28 -0.78
CA ILE A 87 -7.59 -8.20 -1.39
C ILE A 87 -6.97 -7.32 -0.31
N LEU A 88 -7.75 -6.94 0.71
CA LEU A 88 -7.26 -6.09 1.80
C LEU A 88 -6.18 -6.78 2.63
N SER A 89 -6.28 -8.10 2.85
CA SER A 89 -5.22 -8.87 3.51
C SER A 89 -3.93 -8.91 2.71
N GLN A 90 -3.99 -8.92 1.38
CA GLN A 90 -2.79 -8.94 0.52
C GLN A 90 -2.17 -7.55 0.35
N VAL A 91 -2.99 -6.51 0.23
CA VAL A 91 -2.53 -5.13 0.03
C VAL A 91 -1.97 -4.53 1.32
N ALA A 92 -2.51 -4.90 2.48
CA ALA A 92 -2.10 -4.40 3.80
C ALA A 92 -1.93 -2.86 3.86
N PRO A 93 -2.98 -2.08 3.58
CA PRO A 93 -2.89 -0.61 3.57
C PRO A 93 -2.64 -0.02 4.97
N LEU A 94 -1.81 1.04 5.05
CA LEU A 94 -1.52 1.73 6.33
C LEU A 94 -2.72 2.51 6.89
N LYS A 95 -3.49 3.14 5.99
CA LYS A 95 -4.71 3.90 6.29
C LYS A 95 -5.77 3.50 5.27
N LEU A 96 -7.00 3.23 5.73
CA LEU A 96 -8.11 2.79 4.89
C LEU A 96 -9.33 3.70 5.08
N VAL A 97 -9.95 4.12 3.98
CA VAL A 97 -11.21 4.86 4.00
C VAL A 97 -12.26 4.06 3.22
N LEU A 98 -13.36 3.72 3.88
CA LEU A 98 -14.49 3.00 3.30
C LEU A 98 -15.54 4.01 2.85
N VAL A 99 -15.81 4.05 1.55
CA VAL A 99 -16.80 4.92 0.92
C VAL A 99 -17.83 4.08 0.18
N HIS A 100 -19.07 4.58 0.12
CA HIS A 100 -20.23 3.91 -0.45
C HIS A 100 -20.58 2.55 0.18
N GLY A 101 -21.87 2.35 0.46
CA GLY A 101 -22.39 1.11 1.04
C GLY A 101 -23.56 1.39 1.98
N SER A 102 -24.29 0.33 2.34
CA SER A 102 -25.23 0.42 3.45
C SER A 102 -24.44 0.60 4.76
N ALA A 103 -25.01 1.33 5.72
CA ALA A 103 -24.36 1.58 7.01
C ALA A 103 -23.96 0.27 7.72
N GLU A 104 -24.82 -0.74 7.64
CA GLU A 104 -24.57 -2.08 8.20
C GLU A 104 -23.38 -2.79 7.54
N ALA A 105 -23.28 -2.74 6.21
CA ALA A 105 -22.20 -3.39 5.48
C ALA A 105 -20.84 -2.70 5.72
N THR A 106 -20.83 -1.37 5.74
CA THR A 106 -19.62 -0.58 5.97
C THR A 106 -19.08 -0.80 7.38
N GLU A 107 -19.96 -0.83 8.39
CA GLU A 107 -19.55 -1.09 9.78
C GLU A 107 -19.01 -2.51 9.95
N HIS A 108 -19.66 -3.51 9.33
CA HIS A 108 -19.16 -4.88 9.36
C HIS A 108 -17.77 -5.03 8.71
N LEU A 109 -17.54 -4.35 7.58
CA LEU A 109 -16.23 -4.36 6.92
C LEU A 109 -15.18 -3.61 7.75
N LYS A 110 -15.55 -2.46 8.34
CA LYS A 110 -14.69 -1.67 9.23
C LYS A 110 -14.19 -2.51 10.41
N GLN A 111 -15.09 -3.21 11.09
CA GLN A 111 -14.75 -4.09 12.22
C GLN A 111 -13.79 -5.21 11.82
N HIS A 112 -13.96 -5.78 10.62
CA HIS A 112 -13.04 -6.79 10.11
C HIS A 112 -11.65 -6.20 9.81
N CYS A 113 -11.59 -5.03 9.18
CA CYS A 113 -10.32 -4.38 8.82
C CYS A 113 -9.52 -3.94 10.05
N LEU A 114 -10.20 -3.44 11.09
CA LEU A 114 -9.57 -3.06 12.36
C LEU A 114 -8.93 -4.26 13.09
N LYS A 115 -9.51 -5.46 12.93
CA LYS A 115 -9.00 -6.68 13.58
C LYS A 115 -7.86 -7.35 12.81
N HIS A 116 -7.89 -7.31 11.48
CA HIS A 116 -7.02 -8.17 10.65
C HIS A 116 -6.11 -7.44 9.68
N VAL A 117 -6.34 -6.16 9.39
CA VAL A 117 -5.66 -5.46 8.28
C VAL A 117 -4.88 -4.26 8.78
N CYS A 118 -5.55 -3.27 9.38
CA CYS A 118 -4.89 -2.02 9.74
C CYS A 118 -5.57 -1.32 10.93
N PRO A 119 -4.79 -0.56 11.73
CA PRO A 119 -5.32 0.15 12.89
C PRO A 119 -6.14 1.41 12.53
N HIS A 120 -5.91 2.00 11.34
CA HIS A 120 -6.55 3.27 10.93
C HIS A 120 -7.59 3.04 9.82
N VAL A 121 -8.84 2.79 10.21
CA VAL A 121 -9.97 2.61 9.27
C VAL A 121 -11.05 3.66 9.50
N TYR A 122 -11.38 4.40 8.46
CA TYR A 122 -12.35 5.49 8.47
C TYR A 122 -13.57 5.13 7.62
N ALA A 123 -14.76 5.51 8.08
CA ALA A 123 -16.02 5.32 7.35
C ALA A 123 -16.86 6.60 7.47
N PRO A 124 -16.58 7.63 6.64
CA PRO A 124 -17.28 8.91 6.68
C PRO A 124 -18.74 8.77 6.29
N HIS A 125 -19.60 9.55 6.94
CA HIS A 125 -20.97 9.77 6.50
C HIS A 125 -21.05 10.77 5.34
N ILE A 126 -22.21 10.84 4.70
CA ILE A 126 -22.47 11.82 3.63
C ILE A 126 -22.24 13.22 4.20
N GLU A 127 -21.46 14.05 3.49
CA GLU A 127 -21.02 15.39 3.91
C GLU A 127 -19.99 15.46 5.05
N GLU A 128 -19.45 14.34 5.51
CA GLU A 128 -18.35 14.31 6.49
C GLU A 128 -16.98 14.41 5.80
N THR A 129 -16.13 15.33 6.26
CA THR A 129 -14.75 15.46 5.79
C THR A 129 -13.78 14.86 6.81
N ILE A 130 -12.94 13.92 6.36
CA ILE A 130 -11.92 13.29 7.20
C ILE A 130 -10.55 13.71 6.72
N ASP A 131 -9.71 14.17 7.66
CA ASP A 131 -8.31 14.41 7.39
C ASP A 131 -7.52 13.11 7.52
N VAL A 132 -6.97 12.64 6.39
CA VAL A 132 -6.19 11.41 6.30
C VAL A 132 -4.69 11.73 6.20
N THR A 133 -4.30 13.01 6.30
CA THR A 133 -2.91 13.44 6.14
C THR A 133 -2.00 12.70 7.13
N SER A 134 -0.90 12.15 6.60
CA SER A 134 0.18 11.60 7.40
C SER A 134 1.33 12.59 7.36
N ASP A 135 1.90 12.93 8.50
CA ASP A 135 3.09 13.79 8.59
C ASP A 135 4.36 13.04 8.18
N LEU A 136 4.36 12.47 6.98
CA LEU A 136 5.52 11.84 6.36
C LEU A 136 6.26 12.92 5.57
N CYS A 137 7.21 13.56 6.26
CA CYS A 137 8.15 14.48 5.64
C CYS A 137 9.13 13.69 4.77
N ALA A 138 8.76 13.47 3.50
CA ALA A 138 9.65 12.87 2.52
C ALA A 138 10.59 13.92 1.93
N TYR A 139 11.88 13.81 2.24
CA TYR A 139 12.91 14.70 1.69
C TYR A 139 13.72 13.95 0.64
N LYS A 140 13.97 14.60 -0.50
CA LYS A 140 14.90 14.09 -1.50
C LYS A 140 16.31 14.54 -1.12
N VAL A 141 17.13 13.61 -0.66
CA VAL A 141 18.54 13.83 -0.35
C VAL A 141 19.43 13.13 -1.38
N GLN A 142 20.59 13.71 -1.67
CA GLN A 142 21.60 13.12 -2.55
C GLN A 142 22.67 12.43 -1.70
N LEU A 143 22.97 11.16 -1.93
CA LEU A 143 24.15 10.55 -1.32
C LEU A 143 25.41 11.08 -2.00
N SER A 144 26.40 11.52 -1.20
CA SER A 144 27.71 11.88 -1.72
C SER A 144 28.49 10.64 -2.20
N GLU A 145 29.35 10.81 -3.21
CA GLU A 145 30.15 9.72 -3.79
C GLU A 145 31.08 9.06 -2.77
N LYS A 146 31.67 9.86 -1.86
CA LYS A 146 32.52 9.38 -0.76
C LYS A 146 31.78 8.49 0.23
N LEU A 147 30.48 8.77 0.44
CA LEU A 147 29.65 7.93 1.30
C LEU A 147 29.32 6.64 0.55
N MET A 148 28.85 6.73 -0.70
CA MET A 148 28.53 5.57 -1.54
C MET A 148 29.66 4.55 -1.63
N SER A 149 30.92 4.99 -1.72
CA SER A 149 32.08 4.08 -1.78
C SER A 149 32.33 3.32 -0.48
N ASN A 150 31.90 3.85 0.66
CA ASN A 150 32.13 3.26 1.99
C ASN A 150 30.95 2.39 2.45
N VAL A 151 29.82 2.42 1.75
CA VAL A 151 28.63 1.66 2.12
C VAL A 151 28.81 0.19 1.73
N LEU A 152 28.68 -0.69 2.73
CA LEU A 152 28.74 -2.14 2.55
C LEU A 152 27.34 -2.70 2.25
N PHE A 153 27.04 -2.84 0.96
CA PHE A 153 25.79 -3.44 0.50
C PHE A 153 25.78 -4.95 0.73
N LYS A 154 24.70 -5.45 1.34
CA LYS A 154 24.40 -6.87 1.52
C LYS A 154 23.16 -7.22 0.71
N LYS A 155 23.26 -8.24 -0.16
CA LYS A 155 22.14 -8.71 -1.00
C LYS A 155 21.16 -9.57 -0.19
N LEU A 156 19.92 -9.12 -0.05
CA LEU A 156 18.78 -9.88 0.49
C LEU A 156 17.76 -10.15 -0.63
N GLY A 157 17.81 -11.36 -1.19
CA GLY A 157 16.96 -11.73 -2.33
C GLY A 157 17.25 -10.84 -3.54
N ASP A 158 16.23 -10.11 -4.00
CA ASP A 158 16.33 -9.15 -5.10
C ASP A 158 16.74 -7.74 -4.66
N TYR A 159 16.88 -7.51 -3.35
CA TYR A 159 17.17 -6.20 -2.78
C TYR A 159 18.58 -6.14 -2.18
N GLU A 160 19.17 -4.94 -2.11
CA GLU A 160 20.43 -4.68 -1.42
C GLU A 160 20.18 -3.76 -0.24
N ILE A 161 20.76 -4.11 0.91
CA ILE A 161 20.53 -3.41 2.18
C ILE A 161 21.87 -3.04 2.79
N ALA A 162 21.95 -1.84 3.36
CA ALA A 162 23.12 -1.38 4.07
C ALA A 162 22.74 -0.39 5.19
N TRP A 163 23.54 -0.38 6.25
CA TRP A 163 23.51 0.69 7.25
C TRP A 163 24.32 1.88 6.75
N VAL A 164 23.76 3.08 6.90
CA VAL A 164 24.40 4.32 6.50
C VAL A 164 24.19 5.35 7.59
N ASP A 165 25.30 5.79 8.19
CA ASP A 165 25.33 6.98 9.03
C ASP A 165 25.91 8.13 8.21
N ALA A 166 25.19 9.26 8.19
CA ALA A 166 25.62 10.41 7.42
C ALA A 166 25.17 11.71 8.07
N GLU A 167 25.98 12.75 7.84
CA GLU A 167 25.64 14.12 8.20
C GLU A 167 24.97 14.83 7.02
N VAL A 168 23.95 15.62 7.30
CA VAL A 168 23.22 16.37 6.26
C VAL A 168 23.97 17.66 5.94
N GLY A 169 24.64 17.69 4.79
CA GLY A 169 25.25 18.88 4.20
C GLY A 169 24.34 19.56 3.16
N LYS A 170 24.71 20.77 2.77
CA LYS A 170 24.13 21.46 1.61
C LYS A 170 25.15 21.44 0.47
N THR A 171 24.70 21.06 -0.72
CA THR A 171 25.49 21.23 -1.94
C THR A 171 25.21 22.61 -2.56
N ASP A 172 26.16 23.13 -3.35
CA ASP A 172 26.05 24.42 -4.07
C ASP A 172 24.81 24.51 -4.97
N SER A 173 24.26 23.35 -5.36
CA SER A 173 23.02 23.19 -6.13
C SER A 173 21.73 23.40 -5.32
N GLY A 174 21.83 23.72 -4.03
CA GLY A 174 20.68 23.91 -3.13
C GLY A 174 19.99 22.61 -2.70
N MET A 175 20.53 21.45 -3.08
CA MET A 175 20.05 20.13 -2.66
C MET A 175 20.74 19.68 -1.37
N LEU A 176 19.98 19.02 -0.48
CA LEU A 176 20.53 18.39 0.72
C LEU A 176 21.33 17.14 0.32
N SER A 177 22.55 17.02 0.81
CA SER A 177 23.46 15.92 0.51
C SER A 177 23.92 15.21 1.77
N LEU A 178 24.00 13.89 1.74
CA LEU A 178 24.51 13.06 2.84
C LEU A 178 26.02 12.92 2.73
N LEU A 179 26.74 13.43 3.73
CA LEU A 179 28.19 13.41 3.85
C LEU A 179 28.63 12.34 4.87
N PRO A 180 29.82 11.74 4.72
CA PRO A 180 30.34 10.80 5.72
C PRO A 180 30.46 11.45 7.10
N CYS A 181 29.99 10.77 8.14
CA CYS A 181 30.16 11.22 9.52
C CYS A 181 31.65 11.32 9.87
N SER A 182 32.09 12.48 10.38
CA SER A 182 33.46 12.67 10.85
C SER A 182 33.75 11.99 12.19
N ASN A 183 32.71 11.64 12.94
CA ASN A 183 32.82 11.01 14.26
C ASN A 183 32.41 9.53 14.16
N ALA A 184 33.08 8.66 14.92
CA ALA A 184 32.73 7.24 14.96
C ALA A 184 31.27 7.10 15.42
N ALA A 185 30.41 6.58 14.54
CA ALA A 185 29.02 6.36 14.87
C ALA A 185 28.90 5.42 16.08
N PRO A 186 27.91 5.62 16.96
CA PRO A 186 27.62 4.69 18.04
C PRO A 186 27.43 3.27 17.50
N LEU A 187 27.85 2.24 18.26
CA LEU A 187 27.54 0.86 17.88
C LEU A 187 26.02 0.69 17.78
N HIS A 188 25.55 0.35 16.57
CA HIS A 188 24.16 0.07 16.32
C HIS A 188 23.76 -1.26 16.96
N LYS A 189 22.53 -1.32 17.46
CA LYS A 189 21.93 -2.60 17.87
C LYS A 189 21.74 -3.43 16.61
N SER A 190 22.21 -4.67 16.63
CA SER A 190 22.03 -5.59 15.52
C SER A 190 20.56 -5.76 15.17
N VAL A 191 20.20 -5.37 13.95
CA VAL A 191 18.87 -5.63 13.40
C VAL A 191 19.00 -6.84 12.49
N LEU A 192 18.21 -7.88 12.78
CA LEU A 192 18.15 -9.04 11.90
C LEU A 192 17.15 -8.74 10.79
N VAL A 193 17.66 -8.61 9.57
CA VAL A 193 16.84 -8.30 8.40
C VAL A 193 16.58 -9.58 7.61
N GLY A 194 15.31 -9.98 7.57
CA GLY A 194 14.84 -11.18 6.88
C GLY A 194 13.94 -12.04 7.76
N ASP A 195 13.11 -12.87 7.12
CA ASP A 195 12.25 -13.82 7.82
C ASP A 195 13.02 -15.11 8.14
N LEU A 196 13.32 -15.32 9.42
CA LEU A 196 13.90 -16.59 9.87
C LEU A 196 12.78 -17.62 10.07
N LYS A 197 12.69 -18.56 9.13
CA LYS A 197 11.90 -19.78 9.29
C LYS A 197 12.72 -20.81 10.06
N MET A 198 12.31 -21.10 11.30
CA MET A 198 12.96 -22.10 12.17
C MET A 198 13.07 -23.48 11.51
N ALA A 199 12.09 -23.85 10.69
CA ALA A 199 12.07 -25.14 9.98
C ALA A 199 13.21 -25.25 8.95
N ASP A 200 13.40 -24.22 8.14
CA ASP A 200 14.45 -24.18 7.11
C ASP A 200 15.83 -24.14 7.78
N PHE A 201 15.96 -23.35 8.86
CA PHE A 201 17.20 -23.26 9.61
C PHE A 201 17.55 -24.57 10.35
N LYS A 202 16.55 -25.31 10.84
CA LYS A 202 16.74 -26.67 11.38
C LYS A 202 17.35 -27.60 10.34
N GLN A 203 16.78 -27.63 9.12
CA GLN A 203 17.30 -28.45 8.03
C GLN A 203 18.73 -28.02 7.64
N PHE A 204 19.00 -26.72 7.61
CA PHE A 204 20.33 -26.20 7.31
C PHE A 204 21.37 -26.66 8.35
N LEU A 205 21.07 -26.51 9.64
CA LEU A 205 21.97 -26.95 10.71
C LEU A 205 22.17 -28.47 10.71
N ALA A 206 21.10 -29.25 10.46
CA ALA A 206 21.20 -30.69 10.30
C ALA A 206 22.10 -31.08 9.11
N SER A 207 22.00 -30.37 7.98
CA SER A 207 22.87 -30.58 6.81
C SER A 207 24.35 -30.28 7.08
N LYS A 208 24.64 -29.42 8.06
CA LYS A 208 25.99 -29.08 8.53
C LYS A 208 26.49 -30.00 9.64
N GLY A 209 25.73 -31.04 10.00
CA GLY A 209 26.11 -32.04 11.00
C GLY A 209 25.82 -31.64 12.45
N VAL A 210 25.05 -30.57 12.67
CA VAL A 210 24.60 -30.19 14.03
C VAL A 210 23.31 -30.93 14.35
N GLN A 211 23.26 -31.62 15.49
CA GLN A 211 22.03 -32.25 15.97
C GLN A 211 21.04 -31.15 16.35
N VAL A 212 19.88 -31.07 15.69
CA VAL A 212 18.88 -30.04 15.99
C VAL A 212 17.52 -30.66 16.30
N GLU A 213 17.00 -30.33 17.47
CA GLU A 213 15.66 -30.70 17.92
C GLU A 213 14.79 -29.44 18.04
N PHE A 214 13.53 -29.53 17.61
CA PHE A 214 12.58 -28.41 17.79
C PHE A 214 11.70 -28.72 19.00
N ALA A 215 11.82 -27.92 20.05
CA ALA A 215 11.10 -28.11 21.30
C ALA A 215 10.56 -26.77 21.81
N GLY A 216 9.24 -26.69 22.05
CA GLY A 216 8.62 -25.53 22.70
C GLY A 216 8.79 -24.18 21.98
N GLY A 217 8.92 -24.16 20.65
CA GLY A 217 9.15 -22.93 19.90
C GLY A 217 10.61 -22.46 19.85
N ALA A 218 11.55 -23.28 20.34
CA ALA A 218 12.99 -23.07 20.23
C ALA A 218 13.67 -24.22 19.48
N LEU A 219 14.78 -23.92 18.83
CA LEU A 219 15.68 -24.91 18.22
C LEU A 219 16.80 -25.21 19.20
N ARG A 220 16.83 -26.44 19.71
CA ARG A 220 17.94 -26.95 20.51
C ARG A 220 18.99 -27.50 19.56
N CYS A 221 20.14 -26.87 19.54
CA CYS A 221 21.27 -27.21 18.67
C CYS A 221 22.38 -27.82 19.53
N GLY A 222 22.64 -29.10 19.35
CA GLY A 222 23.52 -29.87 20.21
C GLY A 222 22.95 -30.03 21.63
N GLU A 223 23.84 -30.17 22.61
CA GLU A 223 23.45 -30.45 24.00
C GLU A 223 23.12 -29.17 24.79
N TYR A 224 23.80 -28.06 24.49
CA TYR A 224 23.85 -26.86 25.33
C TYR A 224 23.41 -25.54 24.68
N VAL A 225 23.17 -25.49 23.36
CA VAL A 225 22.79 -24.24 22.67
C VAL A 225 21.32 -24.28 22.28
N THR A 226 20.58 -23.23 22.63
CA THR A 226 19.16 -23.08 22.29
C THR A 226 18.92 -21.74 21.60
N ILE A 227 18.26 -21.79 20.45
CA ILE A 227 17.91 -20.63 19.65
C ILE A 227 16.40 -20.43 19.77
N ARG A 228 15.99 -19.25 20.20
CA ARG A 228 14.58 -18.88 20.32
C ARG A 228 14.29 -17.63 19.52
N LYS A 229 13.16 -17.61 18.81
CA LYS A 229 12.60 -16.38 18.25
C LYS A 229 11.82 -15.66 19.34
N VAL A 230 12.35 -14.54 19.82
CA VAL A 230 11.70 -13.62 20.74
C VAL A 230 10.90 -12.63 19.88
N GLY A 231 9.60 -12.81 19.84
CA GLY A 231 8.66 -11.94 19.15
C GLY A 231 7.31 -12.09 19.82
N ASP A 232 6.50 -11.03 19.80
CA ASP A 232 5.20 -11.05 20.42
C ASP A 232 4.37 -12.19 19.81
N ALA A 233 4.03 -13.19 20.62
CA ALA A 233 3.40 -14.45 20.19
C ALA A 233 1.98 -14.26 19.59
N SER A 234 1.52 -13.02 19.51
CA SER A 234 0.24 -12.59 18.95
C SER A 234 0.23 -12.57 17.41
N GLN A 235 1.37 -12.37 16.73
CA GLN A 235 1.41 -12.26 15.27
C GLN A 235 1.74 -13.60 14.62
N LYS A 236 0.75 -14.50 14.63
CA LYS A 236 0.67 -15.68 13.75
C LYS A 236 0.28 -15.23 12.33
N GLY A 237 1.08 -14.35 11.74
CA GLY A 237 0.84 -13.77 10.43
C GLY A 237 2.14 -13.18 9.92
N GLY A 238 2.48 -13.42 8.66
CA GLY A 238 3.71 -12.97 8.01
C GLY A 238 3.77 -11.45 7.83
N GLY A 239 3.75 -10.72 8.95
CA GLY A 239 4.04 -9.31 9.02
C GLY A 239 5.53 -9.12 9.28
N SER A 240 6.11 -8.16 8.57
CA SER A 240 7.46 -7.62 8.70
C SER A 240 7.70 -6.97 10.08
N GLY A 241 7.53 -7.73 11.16
CA GLY A 241 7.89 -7.34 12.51
C GLY A 241 9.36 -7.61 12.79
N LEU A 242 9.96 -6.83 13.70
CA LEU A 242 11.34 -7.02 14.15
C LEU A 242 11.47 -8.41 14.81
N GLN A 243 12.11 -9.35 14.13
CA GLN A 243 12.33 -10.70 14.63
C GLN A 243 13.58 -10.69 15.50
N GLN A 244 13.41 -10.65 16.82
CA GLN A 244 14.54 -10.78 17.73
C GLN A 244 14.86 -12.26 17.91
N ILE A 245 16.10 -12.66 17.65
CA ILE A 245 16.55 -14.03 17.89
C ILE A 245 17.49 -14.02 19.09
N LEU A 246 17.20 -14.90 20.05
CA LEU A 246 17.99 -15.11 21.23
C LEU A 246 18.72 -16.44 21.11
N ILE A 247 20.04 -16.41 21.26
CA ILE A 247 20.88 -17.60 21.31
C ILE A 247 21.35 -17.73 22.76
N GLU A 248 20.83 -18.73 23.46
CA GLU A 248 21.20 -19.07 24.84
C GLU A 248 22.13 -20.28 24.82
N GLY A 249 23.19 -20.26 25.63
CA GLY A 249 24.12 -21.37 25.77
C GLY A 249 25.47 -20.94 26.33
N PRO A 250 26.30 -21.89 26.80
CA PRO A 250 27.67 -21.62 27.18
C PRO A 250 28.49 -21.23 25.94
N LEU A 251 29.54 -20.44 26.14
CA LEU A 251 30.48 -20.03 25.10
C LEU A 251 31.34 -21.24 24.67
N CYS A 252 30.77 -22.14 23.88
CA CYS A 252 31.45 -23.30 23.29
C CYS A 252 31.72 -23.10 21.79
N GLU A 253 32.55 -23.94 21.18
CA GLU A 253 32.78 -23.88 19.73
C GLU A 253 31.49 -23.99 18.93
N ASP A 254 30.56 -24.82 19.38
CA ASP A 254 29.28 -25.01 18.71
C ASP A 254 28.43 -23.73 18.76
N TYR A 255 28.47 -22.98 19.86
CA TYR A 255 27.83 -21.67 19.96
C TYR A 255 28.36 -20.71 18.89
N TYR A 256 29.69 -20.62 18.73
CA TYR A 256 30.30 -19.76 17.71
C TYR A 256 29.99 -20.22 16.28
N LYS A 257 30.05 -21.53 16.00
CA LYS A 257 29.69 -22.10 14.69
C LYS A 257 28.24 -21.82 14.33
N ILE A 258 27.31 -22.04 15.27
CA ILE A 258 25.88 -21.78 15.09
C ILE A 258 25.63 -20.30 14.86
N ARG A 259 26.30 -19.42 15.62
CA ARG A 259 26.19 -17.97 15.45
C ARG A 259 26.69 -17.52 14.09
N ASP A 260 27.82 -18.06 13.62
CA ASP A 260 28.38 -17.74 12.31
C ASP A 260 27.48 -18.26 11.18
N TYR A 261 26.89 -19.44 11.32
CA TYR A 261 25.89 -19.95 10.39
C TYR A 261 24.63 -19.10 10.35
N LEU A 262 24.19 -18.61 11.50
CA LEU A 262 23.06 -17.71 11.60
C LEU A 262 23.38 -16.39 10.90
N TYR A 263 24.56 -15.81 11.10
CA TYR A 263 24.98 -14.58 10.42
C TYR A 263 25.32 -14.76 8.94
N SER A 264 25.69 -15.97 8.53
CA SER A 264 25.93 -16.30 7.12
C SER A 264 24.61 -16.43 6.34
N GLN A 265 23.56 -16.94 6.97
CA GLN A 265 22.23 -17.08 6.35
C GLN A 265 21.37 -15.83 6.52
N PHE A 266 21.58 -15.08 7.61
CA PHE A 266 20.79 -13.90 7.96
C PHE A 266 21.72 -12.72 8.17
N PHE A 267 21.41 -11.62 7.50
CA PHE A 267 22.23 -10.43 7.63
C PHE A 267 21.94 -9.79 8.98
N LEU A 268 22.90 -9.95 9.89
CA LEU A 268 23.07 -9.01 10.98
C LEU A 268 23.58 -7.70 10.35
N LEU A 269 22.77 -6.67 10.50
CA LEU A 269 23.07 -5.32 10.08
C LEU A 269 23.29 -4.51 11.36
#